data_AF-A0A7D5P6S2-F1
#
_entry.id   AF-A0A7D5P6S2-F1
#
_cell.length_a   1.000
_cell.length_b   1.000
_cell.length_c   1.000
_cell.angle_alpha   90.00
_cell.angle_beta   90.00
_cell.angle_gamma   90.00
#
_symmetry.space_group_name_H-M   'P 1'
#
loop_
_entity.id
_entity.type
_entity.pdbx_description
1 polymer ?
#
loop_
_entity_poly.entity_id
_entity_poly.type
_entity_poly.pdbx_seq_one_letter_code
_entity_poly.pdbx_strand_id
1 'polypeptide(L)'
;MAVKQELLSRAESVKPYFQYLLGILLVINGIGLFTYSIGSGVFMVLAGLLVFPKVQDAIERHADTNLHPLVLAGAIGILFVASSALLLTAVDLSQAPDFLVPFEQ
;
A
#
# COMPACT_ATOMS: atom_id res chain seq x y z
N MET A 1 34.15 -11.49 12.16
CA MET A 1 32.87 -11.27 12.87
C MET A 1 32.50 -9.79 13.00
N ALA A 2 33.44 -8.88 13.27
CA ALA A 2 33.17 -7.43 13.43
C ALA A 2 32.47 -6.76 12.22
N VAL A 3 32.87 -7.09 10.98
CA VAL A 3 32.27 -6.51 9.76
C VAL A 3 30.77 -6.82 9.62
N LYS A 4 30.33 -8.00 10.05
CA LYS A 4 28.92 -8.40 9.96
C LYS A 4 28.06 -7.63 10.98
N GLN A 5 28.58 -7.34 12.17
CA GLN A 5 27.91 -6.53 13.18
C GLN A 5 27.82 -5.06 12.76
N GLU A 6 28.86 -4.52 12.12
CA GLU A 6 28.85 -3.15 11.61
C GLU A 6 27.84 -2.97 10.46
N LEU A 7 27.73 -3.95 9.56
CA LEU A 7 26.74 -3.92 8.48
C LEU A 7 25.30 -4.04 8.99
N LEU A 8 25.07 -4.86 10.04
CA LEU A 8 23.76 -5.00 10.66
C LEU A 8 23.32 -3.71 11.36
N SER A 9 24.20 -3.04 12.09
CA SER A 9 23.84 -1.77 12.75
C SER A 9 23.56 -0.65 11.74
N ARG A 10 24.29 -0.62 10.62
CA ARG A 10 24.00 0.27 9.49
C ARG A 10 22.65 -0.07 8.84
N ALA A 11 22.32 -1.35 8.63
CA ALA A 11 21.03 -1.75 8.09
C ALA A 11 19.85 -1.39 9.01
N GLU A 12 20.03 -1.53 10.33
CA GLU A 12 19.01 -1.14 11.33
C GLU A 12 18.74 0.36 11.32
N SER A 13 19.78 1.19 11.15
CA SER A 13 19.60 2.64 11.05
C SER A 13 18.92 3.09 9.75
N VAL A 14 19.07 2.34 8.64
CA VAL A 14 18.46 2.68 7.34
C VAL A 14 17.02 2.18 7.20
N LYS A 15 16.67 1.08 7.88
CA LYS A 15 15.34 0.48 7.88
C LYS A 15 14.18 1.47 8.06
N PRO A 16 14.18 2.39 9.05
CA PRO A 16 13.09 3.34 9.20
C PRO A 16 12.97 4.29 8.00
N TYR A 17 14.10 4.77 7.45
CA TYR A 17 14.08 5.65 6.28
C TYR A 17 13.45 4.97 5.05
N PHE A 18 13.75 3.69 4.85
CA PHE A 18 13.14 2.91 3.77
C PHE A 18 11.62 2.75 3.97
N GLN A 19 11.17 2.50 5.21
CA GLN A 19 9.74 2.44 5.53
C GLN A 19 9.05 3.80 5.29
N TYR A 20 9.66 4.91 5.71
CA TYR A 20 9.12 6.24 5.42
C TYR A 20 9.02 6.50 3.92
N LEU A 21 10.07 6.18 3.16
CA LEU A 21 10.07 6.34 1.71
C LEU A 21 8.97 5.52 1.05
N LEU A 22 8.83 4.25 1.43
CA LEU A 22 7.83 3.34 0.88
C LEU A 22 6.41 3.77 1.26
N GLY A 23 6.20 4.21 2.51
CA GLY A 23 4.93 4.77 2.96
C GLY A 23 4.55 6.04 2.18
N ILE A 24 5.50 6.96 1.96
CA ILE A 24 5.28 8.18 1.15
C ILE A 24 4.92 7.82 -0.29
N LEU A 25 5.64 6.88 -0.91
CA LEU A 25 5.37 6.46 -2.29
C LEU A 25 3.96 5.88 -2.43
N LEU A 26 3.53 5.03 -1.51
CA LEU A 26 2.18 4.46 -1.50
C LEU A 26 1.12 5.55 -1.28
N VAL A 27 1.34 6.49 -0.37
CA VAL A 27 0.40 7.60 -0.14
C VAL A 27 0.28 8.49 -1.37
N ILE A 28 1.39 8.91 -1.98
CA ILE A 28 1.37 9.72 -3.20
C ILE A 28 0.69 8.96 -4.35
N ASN A 29 0.99 7.67 -4.49
CA ASN A 29 0.33 6.82 -5.49
C ASN A 29 -1.18 6.78 -5.25
N GLY A 30 -1.62 6.53 -4.01
CA GLY A 30 -3.03 6.54 -3.65
C GLY A 30 -3.72 7.87 -3.87
N ILE A 31 -3.01 8.99 -3.63
CA ILE A 31 -3.50 10.33 -3.97
C ILE A 31 -3.78 10.44 -5.47
N GLY A 32 -2.86 9.94 -6.31
CA GLY A 32 -3.05 9.89 -7.76
C GLY A 32 -4.23 9.01 -8.19
N LEU A 33 -4.48 7.90 -7.47
CA LEU A 33 -5.59 7.00 -7.80
C LEU A 33 -6.98 7.62 -7.55
N PHE A 34 -7.11 8.66 -6.73
CA PHE A 34 -8.40 9.35 -6.54
C PHE A 34 -8.95 9.95 -7.84
N THR A 35 -8.12 10.22 -8.85
CA THR A 35 -8.60 10.72 -10.15
C THR A 35 -9.37 9.66 -10.94
N TYR A 36 -9.18 8.37 -10.61
CA TYR A 36 -9.80 7.24 -11.30
C TYR A 36 -10.83 6.52 -10.42
N SER A 37 -10.54 6.34 -9.14
CA SER A 37 -11.41 5.62 -8.21
C SER A 37 -11.16 6.05 -6.78
N ILE A 38 -12.19 6.57 -6.13
CA ILE A 38 -12.14 6.98 -4.72
C ILE A 38 -11.76 5.79 -3.84
N GLY A 39 -12.40 4.63 -4.04
CA GLY A 39 -12.13 3.44 -3.24
C GLY A 39 -10.71 2.90 -3.43
N SER A 40 -10.19 2.93 -4.67
CA SER A 40 -8.81 2.55 -4.94
C SER A 40 -7.80 3.46 -4.23
N GLY A 41 -8.03 4.78 -4.30
CA GLY A 41 -7.20 5.78 -3.62
C GLY A 41 -7.19 5.62 -2.10
N VAL A 42 -8.36 5.45 -1.47
CA VAL A 42 -8.47 5.24 -0.02
C VAL A 42 -7.67 4.02 0.43
N PHE A 43 -7.86 2.87 -0.23
CA PHE A 43 -7.15 1.65 0.18
C PHE A 43 -5.63 1.76 0.01
N MET A 44 -5.15 2.41 -1.05
CA MET A 44 -3.72 2.63 -1.27
C MET A 44 -3.13 3.58 -0.23
N VAL A 45 -3.83 4.67 0.11
CA VAL A 45 -3.39 5.59 1.17
C VAL A 45 -3.34 4.88 2.52
N LEU A 46 -4.36 4.08 2.86
CA LEU A 46 -4.35 3.29 4.10
C LEU A 46 -3.20 2.29 4.14
N ALA A 47 -2.91 1.61 3.01
CA ALA A 47 -1.76 0.72 2.90
C ALA A 47 -0.46 1.47 3.17
N GLY A 48 -0.29 2.65 2.58
CA GLY A 48 0.87 3.51 2.79
C GLY A 48 1.01 3.98 4.23
N LEU A 49 -0.09 4.40 4.88
CA LEU A 49 -0.11 4.83 6.28
C LEU A 49 0.34 3.71 7.23
N LEU A 50 -0.05 2.46 6.99
CA LEU A 50 0.38 1.32 7.79
C LEU A 50 1.88 1.03 7.72
N VAL A 51 2.59 1.52 6.70
CA VAL A 51 4.06 1.37 6.60
C VAL A 51 4.78 2.31 7.57
N PHE A 52 4.17 3.42 7.98
CA PHE A 52 4.81 4.40 8.84
C PHE A 52 4.99 3.83 10.27
N PRO A 53 6.22 3.88 10.82
CA PRO A 53 6.49 3.39 12.18
C PRO A 53 5.58 4.05 13.22
N LYS A 54 5.37 5.37 13.12
CA LYS A 54 4.51 6.11 14.06
C LYS A 54 3.05 5.65 14.05
N VAL A 55 2.54 5.18 12.91
CA VAL A 55 1.17 4.67 12.80
C VAL A 55 1.09 3.29 13.44
N GLN A 56 2.08 2.43 13.20
CA GLN A 56 2.20 1.14 13.87
C GLN A 56 2.26 1.32 15.40
N ASP A 57 3.16 2.18 15.88
CA ASP A 57 3.30 2.49 17.32
C ASP A 57 1.99 3.04 17.93
N ALA A 58 1.20 3.78 17.16
CA ALA A 58 -0.09 4.31 17.62
C ALA A 58 -1.14 3.19 17.71
N ILE A 59 -1.17 2.29 16.73
CA ILE A 59 -2.07 1.13 16.72
C ILE A 59 -1.74 0.19 17.88
N GLU A 60 -0.47 -0.14 18.09
CA GLU A 60 -0.04 -1.02 19.19
C GLU A 60 -0.44 -0.46 20.54
N ARG A 61 -0.22 0.84 20.77
CA ARG A 61 -0.61 1.53 22.00
C ARG A 61 -2.12 1.58 22.22
N HIS A 62 -2.90 1.69 21.16
CA HIS A 62 -4.36 1.82 21.27
C HIS A 62 -5.07 0.47 21.37
N ALA A 63 -4.53 -0.55 20.71
CA ALA A 63 -5.09 -1.90 20.68
C ALA A 63 -4.46 -2.84 21.74
N ASP A 64 -3.55 -2.33 22.57
CA ASP A 64 -2.82 -3.08 23.61
C ASP A 64 -2.26 -4.41 23.09
N THR A 65 -1.69 -4.37 21.87
CA THR A 65 -1.23 -5.55 21.14
C THR A 65 0.09 -5.26 20.45
N ASN A 66 0.90 -6.30 20.22
CA ASN A 66 2.09 -6.22 19.38
C ASN A 66 1.71 -6.53 17.93
N LEU A 67 2.06 -5.65 16.99
CA LEU A 67 1.85 -5.89 15.57
C LEU A 67 2.95 -6.82 15.05
N HIS A 68 2.59 -8.08 14.83
CA HIS A 68 3.52 -9.02 14.21
C HIS A 68 3.84 -8.55 12.77
N PRO A 69 5.13 -8.44 12.36
CA PRO A 69 5.50 -7.89 11.05
C PRO A 69 4.84 -8.60 9.86
N LEU A 70 4.59 -9.90 10.00
CA LEU A 70 3.94 -10.72 8.97
C LEU A 70 2.44 -10.41 8.83
N VAL A 71 1.77 -10.08 9.93
CA VAL A 71 0.35 -9.64 9.93
C VAL A 71 0.25 -8.25 9.29
N LEU A 72 1.17 -7.35 9.63
CA LEU A 72 1.25 -6.03 9.02
C LEU A 72 1.49 -6.10 7.51
N ALA A 73 2.46 -6.92 7.07
CA ALA A 73 2.72 -7.15 5.66
C ALA A 73 1.50 -7.75 4.94
N GLY A 74 0.78 -8.67 5.59
CA GLY A 74 -0.48 -9.22 5.09
C GLY A 74 -1.56 -8.15 4.93
N ALA A 75 -1.76 -7.29 5.93
CA ALA A 75 -2.73 -6.20 5.89
C ALA A 75 -2.42 -5.19 4.76
N ILE A 76 -1.14 -4.80 4.63
CA ILE A 76 -0.68 -3.93 3.53
C ILE A 76 -0.95 -4.60 2.17
N GLY A 77 -0.62 -5.89 2.04
CA GLY A 77 -0.85 -6.65 0.81
C GLY A 77 -2.33 -6.74 0.43
N ILE A 78 -3.21 -7.00 1.40
CA ILE A 78 -4.66 -7.06 1.18
C ILE A 78 -5.19 -5.70 0.70
N LEU A 79 -4.79 -4.60 1.36
CA LEU A 79 -5.20 -3.25 0.97
C LEU A 79 -4.70 -2.88 -0.43
N PHE A 80 -3.46 -3.25 -0.75
CA PHE A 80 -2.88 -3.04 -2.08
C PHE A 80 -3.65 -3.82 -3.17
N VAL A 81 -3.95 -5.10 -2.92
CA VAL A 81 -4.72 -5.94 -3.85
C VAL A 81 -6.14 -5.41 -4.02
N ALA A 82 -6.80 -5.02 -2.93
CA ALA A 82 -8.15 -4.44 -2.98
C ALA A 82 -8.16 -3.10 -3.74
N SER A 83 -7.17 -2.24 -3.51
CA SER A 83 -6.98 -1.00 -4.27
C SER A 83 -6.83 -1.28 -5.76
N SER A 84 -6.02 -2.27 -6.13
CA SER A 84 -5.77 -2.67 -7.51
C SER A 84 -7.04 -3.24 -8.17
N ALA A 85 -7.77 -4.11 -7.48
CA ALA A 85 -9.02 -4.67 -7.97
C ALA A 85 -10.07 -3.58 -8.21
N LEU A 86 -10.22 -2.63 -7.29
CA LEU A 86 -11.13 -1.50 -7.47
C LEU A 86 -10.72 -0.59 -8.63
N LEU A 87 -9.42 -0.39 -8.83
CA LEU A 87 -8.93 0.39 -9.97
C LEU A 87 -9.31 -0.27 -11.29
N LEU A 88 -9.11 -1.58 -11.41
CA LEU A 88 -9.51 -2.34 -12.60
C LEU A 88 -11.00 -2.19 -12.87
N THR A 89 -11.86 -2.32 -11.86
CA THR A 89 -13.30 -2.13 -12.02
C THR A 89 -13.71 -0.70 -12.38
N ALA A 90 -12.90 0.31 -12.01
CA ALA A 90 -13.18 1.71 -12.33
C ALA A 90 -12.74 2.09 -13.76
N VAL A 91 -11.75 1.39 -14.32
CA VAL A 91 -11.29 1.59 -15.70
C VAL A 91 -12.21 0.89 -16.72
N ASP A 92 -13.02 -0.09 -16.30
CA ASP A 92 -13.68 -1.04 -17.21
C ASP A 92 -15.19 -0.83 -17.48
N LEU A 93 -15.70 0.41 -17.47
CA LEU A 93 -17.11 0.68 -17.84
C LEU A 93 -17.35 1.80 -18.86
N SER A 94 -16.33 2.59 -19.22
CA SER A 94 -16.46 3.68 -20.21
C SER A 94 -15.41 3.65 -21.31
N GLN A 95 -14.54 2.65 -21.32
CA GLN A 95 -13.43 2.46 -22.26
C GLN A 95 -13.40 1.04 -22.86
N ALA A 96 -14.40 0.20 -22.55
CA ALA A 96 -14.58 -1.05 -23.31
C ALA A 96 -14.75 -0.64 -24.78
N PRO A 97 -13.83 -1.05 -25.67
CA PRO A 97 -13.88 -0.54 -27.02
C PRO A 97 -15.16 -1.04 -27.70
N ASP A 98 -15.80 -0.18 -28.50
CA ASP A 98 -17.07 -0.42 -29.24
C ASP A 98 -17.03 -1.64 -30.21
N PHE A 99 -15.99 -2.47 -30.19
CA PHE A 99 -15.90 -3.69 -31.00
C PHE A 99 -16.81 -4.83 -30.50
N LEU A 100 -17.57 -4.62 -29.42
CA LEU A 100 -18.61 -5.54 -28.93
C LEU A 100 -20.03 -5.06 -29.25
N VAL A 101 -20.22 -4.20 -30.26
CA VAL A 101 -21.54 -4.12 -30.90
C VAL A 101 -21.74 -5.48 -31.59
N PRO A 102 -22.72 -6.31 -31.16
CA PRO A 102 -23.03 -7.51 -31.90
C PRO A 102 -23.36 -7.06 -33.33
N PHE A 103 -22.80 -7.77 -34.31
CA PHE A 103 -23.21 -7.64 -35.71
C PHE A 103 -24.67 -8.11 -35.82
N GLU A 104 -25.62 -7.31 -35.31
CA GLU A 104 -27.01 -7.40 -35.67
C GLU A 104 -27.17 -6.73 -37.03
N GLN A 105 -27.76 -7.53 -37.92
CA GLN A 105 -27.83 -7.39 -39.37
C GLN A 105 -28.74 -6.24 -39.81
#